data_AF-A0A2S4UDU3-F1
#
_entry.id   AF-A0A2S4UDU3-F1
#
_cell.length_a   1.000
_cell.length_b   1.000
_cell.length_c   1.000
_cell.angle_alpha   90.00
_cell.angle_beta   90.00
_cell.angle_gamma   90.00
#
_symmetry.space_group_name_H-M   'P 1'
#
loop_
_entity.id
_entity.type
_entity.pdbx_description
1 polymer ?
#
loop_
_entity_poly.entity_id
_entity_poly.type
_entity_poly.pdbx_seq_one_letter_code
_entity_poly.pdbx_strand_id
1 'polypeptide(L)'
;MSAARTPNHPLIVSGHFEPLSPSVPESVRGNQYGVVSTLSYFQCAGIGGNKADAFEVMLRTNTILTHTLELGFVYYLRGKLIASNGGSTPVLTYFENSVVKVCTAGDNQPSFKSKTSAVGLGHVSKREELIGSDEEGGGAPRG
;
A
#
# COMPACT_ATOMS: atom_id res chain seq x y z
N MET A 1 30.01 -15.84 -9.20
CA MET A 1 29.43 -14.90 -10.18
C MET A 1 28.38 -14.07 -9.46
N SER A 2 28.57 -12.75 -9.36
CA SER A 2 27.54 -11.85 -8.83
C SER A 2 26.40 -11.82 -9.85
N ALA A 3 25.24 -12.40 -9.53
CA ALA A 3 24.05 -12.21 -10.34
C ALA A 3 23.77 -10.70 -10.35
N ALA A 4 23.78 -10.07 -11.53
CA ALA A 4 23.40 -8.68 -11.69
C ALA A 4 21.99 -8.51 -11.13
N ARG A 5 21.86 -7.93 -9.93
CA ARG A 5 20.55 -7.66 -9.32
C ARG A 5 19.82 -6.66 -10.20
N THR A 6 18.59 -6.99 -10.58
CA THR A 6 17.73 -6.07 -11.32
C THR A 6 17.59 -4.76 -10.53
N PRO A 7 17.84 -3.60 -11.16
CA PRO A 7 17.63 -2.31 -10.52
C PRO A 7 16.18 -2.16 -10.02
N ASN A 8 16.01 -1.59 -8.83
CA ASN A 8 14.68 -1.25 -8.32
C ASN A 8 14.15 -0.04 -9.07
N HIS A 9 13.25 -0.27 -10.03
CA HIS A 9 12.55 0.81 -10.71
C HIS A 9 11.36 1.29 -9.85
N PRO A 10 11.17 2.62 -9.71
CA PRO A 10 10.02 3.14 -8.99
C PRO A 10 8.72 2.84 -9.74
N LEU A 11 7.68 2.47 -9.01
CA LEU A 11 6.32 2.31 -9.52
C LEU A 11 5.51 3.56 -9.17
N ILE A 12 4.67 4.03 -10.09
CA ILE A 12 3.66 5.04 -9.76
C ILE A 12 2.44 4.32 -9.20
N VAL A 13 2.09 4.60 -7.96
CA VAL A 13 0.98 3.96 -7.26
C VAL A 13 -0.05 5.01 -6.86
N SER A 14 -1.33 4.69 -7.04
CA SER A 14 -2.45 5.45 -6.51
C SER A 14 -3.46 4.48 -5.89
N GLY A 15 -4.01 4.81 -4.74
CA GLY A 15 -4.93 3.92 -4.04
C GLY A 15 -5.45 4.53 -2.76
N HIS A 16 -6.06 3.67 -1.95
CA HIS A 16 -6.64 3.99 -0.66
C HIS A 16 -5.80 3.34 0.43
N PHE A 17 -5.47 4.12 1.45
CA PHE A 17 -4.52 3.77 2.48
C PHE A 17 -5.07 4.14 3.84
N GLU A 18 -5.03 3.20 4.77
CA GLU A 18 -5.44 3.40 6.15
C GLU A 18 -4.18 3.45 7.05
N PRO A 19 -3.96 4.53 7.82
CA PRO A 19 -2.86 4.60 8.77
C PRO A 19 -2.97 3.52 9.85
N LEU A 20 -1.89 2.78 10.06
CA LEU A 20 -1.76 1.75 11.11
C LEU A 20 -1.11 2.30 12.38
N SER A 21 -0.35 3.40 12.27
CA SER A 21 0.26 4.08 13.40
C SER A 21 0.23 5.61 13.20
N PRO A 22 0.35 6.40 14.28
CA PRO A 22 0.45 7.84 14.16
C PRO A 22 1.61 8.25 13.26
N SER A 23 1.40 9.31 12.48
CA SER A 23 2.45 9.84 11.61
C SER A 23 3.63 10.36 12.44
N VAL A 24 4.86 10.00 12.03
CA VAL A 24 6.10 10.34 12.72
C VAL A 24 6.85 11.40 11.91
N PRO A 25 6.95 12.64 12.42
CA PRO A 25 7.78 13.67 11.81
C PRO A 25 9.27 13.43 12.10
N GLU A 26 10.10 13.42 11.07
CA GLU A 26 11.56 13.49 11.15
C GLU A 26 11.98 14.96 11.11
N SER A 27 12.20 15.56 12.29
CA SER A 27 12.59 16.97 12.42
C SER A 27 14.02 17.13 12.90
N VAL A 28 14.76 18.05 12.27
CA VAL A 28 15.97 18.63 12.86
C VAL A 28 15.53 19.82 13.71
N ARG A 29 16.14 20.02 14.90
CA ARG A 29 15.77 21.07 15.85
C ARG A 29 15.65 22.43 15.15
N GLY A 30 14.49 23.06 15.26
CA GLY A 30 14.21 24.39 14.69
C GLY A 30 13.55 24.39 13.30
N ASN A 31 13.39 23.24 12.65
CA ASN A 31 12.73 23.16 11.34
C ASN A 31 11.23 22.88 11.47
N GLN A 32 10.42 23.60 10.70
CA GLN A 32 8.98 23.36 10.58
C GLN A 32 8.61 22.42 9.43
N TYR A 33 9.57 22.13 8.55
CA TYR A 33 9.42 21.23 7.40
C TYR A 33 10.34 20.03 7.56
N GLY A 34 9.93 18.90 7.01
CA GLY A 34 10.72 17.69 6.99
C GLY A 34 9.94 16.51 6.46
N VAL A 35 10.53 15.34 6.64
CA VAL A 35 9.88 14.09 6.26
C VAL A 35 8.82 13.75 7.31
N VAL A 36 7.63 13.38 6.86
CA VAL A 36 6.61 12.73 7.68
C VAL A 36 6.42 11.30 7.15
N SER A 37 6.52 10.34 8.05
CA SER A 37 6.39 8.91 7.77
C SER A 37 5.16 8.34 8.47
N THR A 38 4.36 7.54 7.77
CA THR A 38 3.14 6.91 8.33
C THR A 38 3.09 5.45 7.88
N LEU A 39 3.07 4.52 8.83
CA LEU A 39 2.84 3.12 8.49
C LEU A 39 1.39 2.94 8.06
N SER A 40 1.17 2.24 6.95
CA SER A 40 -0.14 2.04 6.36
C SER A 40 -0.20 0.73 5.59
N TYR A 41 -1.34 0.45 4.95
CA TYR A 41 -1.51 -0.70 4.08
C TYR A 41 -2.49 -0.39 2.95
N PHE A 42 -2.47 -1.23 1.91
CA PHE A 42 -3.53 -1.33 0.92
C PHE A 42 -3.95 -2.79 0.74
N GLN A 43 -5.17 -3.03 0.28
CA GLN A 43 -5.74 -4.37 0.20
C GLN A 43 -5.74 -4.93 -1.23
N CYS A 44 -5.38 -6.20 -1.36
CA CYS A 44 -5.57 -6.98 -2.57
C CYS A 44 -6.53 -8.15 -2.28
N ALA A 45 -7.52 -8.32 -3.13
CA ALA A 45 -8.55 -9.34 -2.96
C ALA A 45 -8.14 -10.74 -3.44
N GLY A 46 -6.91 -10.89 -3.94
CA GLY A 46 -6.45 -12.10 -4.62
C GLY A 46 -7.28 -12.46 -5.86
N ILE A 47 -7.07 -13.67 -6.37
CA ILE A 47 -7.89 -14.24 -7.46
C ILE A 47 -9.25 -14.64 -6.87
N GLY A 48 -10.33 -14.30 -7.57
CA GLY A 48 -11.70 -14.56 -7.11
C GLY A 48 -12.28 -13.51 -6.15
N GLY A 49 -11.49 -12.54 -5.68
CA GLY A 49 -11.99 -11.39 -4.93
C GLY A 49 -12.30 -11.64 -3.44
N ASN A 50 -12.05 -12.86 -2.96
CA ASN A 50 -12.48 -13.28 -1.62
C ASN A 50 -11.38 -13.14 -0.55
N LYS A 51 -10.13 -12.88 -0.94
CA LYS A 51 -9.05 -12.67 0.03
C LYS A 51 -9.12 -11.27 0.63
N ALA A 52 -8.61 -11.14 1.85
CA ALA A 52 -8.48 -9.86 2.55
C ALA A 52 -6.99 -9.57 2.82
N ASP A 53 -6.13 -9.87 1.84
CA ASP A 53 -4.69 -9.71 2.01
C ASP A 53 -4.36 -8.21 2.04
N ALA A 54 -3.76 -7.77 3.14
CA ALA A 54 -3.25 -6.43 3.32
C ALA A 54 -1.75 -6.40 3.04
N PHE A 55 -1.31 -5.40 2.28
CA PHE A 55 0.09 -5.15 1.96
C PHE A 55 0.54 -3.90 2.69
N GLU A 56 1.40 -4.08 3.69
CA GLU A 56 1.98 -2.98 4.45
C GLU A 56 2.90 -2.12 3.57
N VAL A 57 2.84 -0.81 3.81
CA VAL A 57 3.63 0.19 3.11
C VAL A 57 3.96 1.33 4.07
N MET A 58 5.17 1.85 3.96
CA MET A 58 5.55 3.09 4.63
C MET A 58 5.21 4.27 3.73
N LEU A 59 4.19 5.04 4.08
CA LEU A 59 3.88 6.29 3.40
C LEU A 59 4.88 7.35 3.84
N ARG A 60 5.46 8.08 2.88
CA ARG A 60 6.44 9.12 3.16
C ARG A 60 6.13 10.37 2.36
N THR A 61 6.21 11.54 2.98
CA THR A 61 6.10 12.83 2.28
C THR A 61 7.08 13.82 2.89
N ASN A 62 7.45 14.85 2.14
CA ASN A 62 8.22 15.98 2.66
C ASN A 62 7.29 17.21 2.67
N THR A 63 6.95 17.67 3.88
CA THR A 63 5.91 18.66 4.13
C THR A 63 6.13 19.35 5.48
N ILE A 64 5.22 20.23 5.88
CA ILE A 64 5.17 20.78 7.23
C ILE A 64 4.95 19.64 8.24
N LEU A 65 5.69 19.65 9.35
CA LEU A 65 5.70 18.52 10.30
C LEU A 65 4.34 18.25 10.98
N THR A 66 3.41 19.20 10.89
CA THR A 66 2.04 19.08 11.40
C THR A 66 1.07 18.44 10.40
N HIS A 67 1.47 18.23 9.14
CA HIS A 67 0.67 17.55 8.14
C HIS A 67 0.75 16.03 8.35
N THR A 68 -0.10 15.52 9.24
CA THR A 68 -0.17 14.11 9.63
C THR A 68 -1.44 13.45 9.10
N LEU A 69 -1.37 12.14 8.87
CA LEU A 69 -2.54 11.31 8.60
C LEU A 69 -3.08 10.77 9.93
N GLU A 70 -4.38 10.91 10.13
CA GLU A 70 -5.08 10.52 11.36
C GLU A 70 -5.42 9.03 11.34
N LEU A 71 -5.30 8.38 12.49
CA LEU A 71 -5.81 7.02 12.69
C LEU A 71 -7.33 6.98 12.58
N GLY A 72 -7.88 5.85 12.13
CA GLY A 72 -9.33 5.66 11.97
C GLY A 72 -9.92 6.37 10.75
N PHE A 73 -9.09 6.75 9.77
CA PHE A 73 -9.53 7.30 8.49
C PHE A 73 -8.82 6.62 7.33
N VAL A 74 -9.50 6.61 6.18
CA VAL A 74 -8.95 6.15 4.90
C VAL A 74 -8.60 7.35 4.04
N TYR A 75 -7.41 7.33 3.45
CA TYR A 75 -6.90 8.39 2.59
C TYR A 75 -6.68 7.87 1.18
N TYR A 76 -7.13 8.63 0.18
CA TYR A 76 -6.67 8.46 -1.19
C TYR A 76 -5.40 9.27 -1.39
N LEU A 77 -4.37 8.68 -2.00
CA LEU A 77 -3.15 9.39 -2.37
C LEU A 77 -2.46 8.74 -3.56
N ARG A 78 -1.53 9.49 -4.16
CA ARG A 78 -0.68 9.03 -5.27
C ARG A 78 0.79 9.33 -4.98
N GLY A 79 1.64 8.37 -5.34
CA GLY A 79 3.08 8.48 -5.08
C GLY A 79 3.95 7.56 -5.92
N LYS A 80 5.23 7.54 -5.57
CA LYS A 80 6.25 6.64 -6.10
C LYS A 80 6.56 5.55 -5.07
N LEU A 81 6.28 4.31 -5.39
CA LEU A 81 6.61 3.14 -4.58
C LEU A 81 7.99 2.61 -4.98
N ILE A 82 8.84 2.37 -3.99
CA ILE A 82 10.10 1.64 -4.16
C ILE A 82 10.08 0.46 -3.20
N ALA A 83 10.07 -0.75 -3.76
CA ALA A 83 10.24 -1.98 -2.99
C ALA A 83 11.73 -2.31 -2.87
N SER A 84 12.17 -2.64 -1.65
CA SER A 84 13.56 -3.06 -1.41
C SER A 84 13.75 -4.53 -1.76
N ASN A 85 14.91 -4.87 -2.31
CA ASN A 85 15.29 -6.26 -2.59
C ASN A 85 15.56 -7.08 -1.31
N GLY A 86 15.61 -6.44 -0.15
CA GLY A 86 15.84 -7.08 1.14
C GLY A 86 14.58 -7.51 1.89
N GLY A 87 13.39 -7.35 1.28
CA GLY A 87 12.12 -7.68 1.92
C GLY A 87 11.65 -6.70 3.00
N SER A 88 12.34 -5.57 3.19
CA SER A 88 11.85 -4.50 4.05
C SER A 88 10.56 -3.91 3.50
N THR A 89 9.72 -3.36 4.39
CA THR A 89 8.46 -2.69 4.02
C THR A 89 8.72 -1.68 2.88
N PRO A 90 7.96 -1.75 1.78
CA PRO A 90 8.14 -0.84 0.66
C PRO A 90 7.79 0.59 1.08
N VAL A 91 8.48 1.57 0.48
CA VAL A 91 8.24 2.99 0.77
C VAL A 91 7.48 3.62 -0.38
N LEU A 92 6.33 4.23 -0.08
CA LEU A 92 5.53 5.02 -1.00
C LEU A 92 5.71 6.51 -0.70
N THR A 93 6.52 7.18 -1.51
CA THR A 93 6.69 8.62 -1.41
C THR A 93 5.54 9.32 -2.13
N TYR A 94 4.64 9.96 -1.40
CA TYR A 94 3.44 10.61 -1.96
C TYR A 94 3.59 12.13 -2.06
N PHE A 95 2.73 12.74 -2.86
CA PHE A 95 2.65 14.21 -2.97
C PHE A 95 1.58 14.72 -2.00
N GLU A 96 1.92 15.68 -1.14
CA GLU A 96 0.98 16.29 -0.18
C GLU A 96 -0.34 16.71 -0.85
N ASN A 97 -0.24 17.46 -1.96
CA ASN A 97 -1.40 17.96 -2.71
C ASN A 97 -2.27 16.86 -3.37
N SER A 98 -1.84 15.59 -3.31
CA SER A 98 -2.62 14.46 -3.82
C SER A 98 -3.46 13.77 -2.75
N VAL A 99 -3.30 14.15 -1.48
CA VAL A 99 -3.96 13.50 -0.35
C VAL A 99 -5.41 13.97 -0.24
N VAL A 100 -6.32 13.02 -0.16
CA VAL A 100 -7.75 13.25 0.12
C VAL A 100 -8.17 12.34 1.27
N LYS A 101 -8.70 12.92 2.34
CA LYS A 101 -9.35 12.18 3.43
C LYS A 101 -10.72 11.71 2.93
N VAL A 102 -10.92 10.40 2.76
CA VAL A 102 -12.08 9.84 2.05
C VAL A 102 -13.23 9.56 3.02
N CYS A 103 -12.99 8.73 4.03
CA CYS A 103 -13.99 8.33 5.01
C CYS A 103 -13.35 7.88 6.32
N THR A 104 -14.16 7.70 7.36
CA THR A 104 -13.75 6.98 8.57
C THR A 104 -13.49 5.52 8.24
N ALA A 105 -12.47 4.94 8.85
CA ALA A 105 -12.21 3.52 8.78
C ALA A 105 -13.17 2.74 9.69
N GLY A 106 -13.65 1.58 9.25
CA GLY A 106 -14.53 0.71 10.03
C GLY A 106 -15.49 -0.13 9.18
N ASP A 107 -16.39 -0.86 9.83
CA ASP A 107 -17.25 -1.87 9.19
C ASP A 107 -18.19 -1.30 8.11
N ASN A 108 -18.54 -0.03 8.20
CA ASN A 108 -19.45 0.65 7.27
C ASN A 108 -18.71 1.38 6.13
N GLN A 109 -17.38 1.23 6.01
CA GLN A 109 -16.61 1.89 4.95
C GLN A 109 -16.84 1.24 3.58
N PRO A 110 -16.63 1.98 2.47
CA PRO A 110 -16.61 1.37 1.13
C PRO A 110 -15.53 0.29 1.01
N SER A 111 -15.78 -0.74 0.21
CA SER A 111 -14.75 -1.75 -0.07
C SER A 111 -13.63 -1.17 -0.95
N PHE A 112 -12.41 -1.12 -0.40
CA PHE A 112 -11.21 -0.68 -1.10
C PHE A 112 -10.33 -1.85 -1.60
N LYS A 113 -10.81 -3.08 -1.47
CA LYS A 113 -10.11 -4.28 -1.93
C LYS A 113 -9.85 -4.21 -3.44
N SER A 114 -8.60 -4.42 -3.85
CA SER A 114 -8.17 -4.37 -5.25
C SER A 114 -8.51 -3.05 -5.96
N LYS A 115 -8.57 -1.93 -5.22
CA LYS A 115 -8.76 -0.57 -5.77
C LYS A 115 -7.46 0.24 -5.87
N THR A 116 -6.32 -0.42 -5.71
CA THR A 116 -4.99 0.18 -5.89
C THR A 116 -4.50 -0.04 -7.31
N SER A 117 -4.03 1.03 -7.95
CA SER A 117 -3.41 1.00 -9.28
C SER A 117 -1.91 1.23 -9.16
N ALA A 118 -1.12 0.41 -9.86
CA ALA A 118 0.32 0.53 -9.94
C ALA A 118 0.76 0.51 -11.42
N VAL A 119 1.59 1.46 -11.82
CA VAL A 119 2.11 1.59 -13.19
C VAL A 119 3.61 1.80 -13.13
N GLY A 120 4.38 0.98 -13.84
CA GLY A 120 5.82 1.15 -13.92
C GLY A 120 6.49 0.09 -14.79
N LEU A 121 7.81 0.21 -14.93
CA LEU A 121 8.62 -0.78 -15.63
C LEU A 121 8.92 -1.95 -14.69
N GLY A 122 8.81 -3.17 -15.22
CA GLY A 122 9.09 -4.39 -14.48
C GLY A 122 9.61 -5.48 -15.40
N HIS A 123 10.15 -6.54 -14.79
CA HIS A 123 10.55 -7.75 -15.47
C HIS A 123 9.78 -8.93 -14.89
N VAL A 124 9.27 -9.82 -15.75
CA VAL A 124 8.56 -11.03 -15.32
C VAL A 124 9.60 -12.06 -14.86
N SER A 125 9.76 -12.24 -13.55
CA SER A 125 10.69 -13.22 -12.97
C SER A 125 10.11 -14.64 -12.92
N LYS A 126 8.79 -14.77 -12.79
CA LYS A 126 8.05 -16.03 -12.78
C LYS A 126 6.69 -15.80 -13.44
N ARG A 127 6.22 -16.77 -14.22
CA ARG A 127 4.86 -16.82 -14.75
C ARG A 127 4.27 -18.19 -14.39
N GLU A 128 3.09 -18.18 -13.80
CA GLU A 128 2.36 -19.38 -13.41
C GLU A 128 0.88 -19.12 -13.68
N GLU A 129 0.18 -20.14 -14.19
CA GLU A 129 -1.27 -20.09 -14.37
C GLU A 129 -1.92 -20.39 -13.03
N LEU A 130 -2.81 -19.51 -12.58
CA LEU A 130 -3.48 -19.64 -11.31
C LEU A 130 -4.97 -19.89 -11.57
N ILE A 131 -5.44 -21.08 -11.22
CA ILE A 131 -6.85 -21.45 -11.28
C ILE A 131 -7.49 -20.97 -9.98
N GLY A 132 -8.51 -20.10 -10.08
CA GLY A 132 -9.31 -19.72 -8.91
C GLY A 132 -10.10 -20.94 -8.43
N SER A 133 -9.90 -21.35 -7.18
CA SER A 133 -10.75 -22.35 -6.56
C SER A 133 -12.06 -21.69 -6.14
N ASP A 134 -13.18 -22.06 -6.77
CA ASP A 134 -14.54 -21.71 -6.33
C ASP A 134 -14.98 -22.54 -5.10
N GLU A 135 -14.04 -23.08 -4.32
CA GLU A 135 -14.35 -24.00 -3.23
C GLU A 135 -14.51 -23.26 -1.90
N GLU A 136 -15.70 -22.67 -1.73
CA GLU A 136 -16.38 -22.70 -0.43
C GLU A 136 -17.90 -22.65 -0.67
N GLY A 137 -18.44 -23.72 -1.28
CA GLY A 137 -19.84 -23.77 -1.67
C GLY A 137 -20.35 -25.17 -2.01
N GLY A 138 -20.55 -26.02 -1.00
CA GLY A 138 -21.63 -27.02 -1.00
C GLY A 138 -21.27 -28.49 -1.19
N GLY A 139 -21.67 -29.30 -0.19
CA GLY A 139 -22.15 -30.67 -0.40
C GLY A 139 -21.23 -31.80 0.07
N ALA A 140 -21.38 -32.24 1.32
CA ALA A 140 -20.92 -33.56 1.74
C ALA A 140 -21.62 -34.66 0.89
N PRO A 141 -20.89 -35.65 0.34
CA PRO A 141 -21.55 -36.77 -0.32
C PRO A 141 -22.13 -37.69 0.76
N ARG A 142 -23.45 -37.81 0.79
CA ARG A 142 -24.11 -39.01 1.30
C ARG A 142 -24.07 -40.06 0.20
N GLY A 143 -23.42 -41.18 0.48
CA GLY A 143 -23.38 -42.39 -0.34
C GLY A 143 -22.63 -43.47 0.41
#